data_AF-E8U3X8-F1
#
_entry.id   AF-E8U3X8-F1
#
_cell.length_a   1.000
_cell.length_b   1.000
_cell.length_c   1.000
_cell.angle_alpha   90.00
_cell.angle_beta   90.00
_cell.angle_gamma   90.00
#
_symmetry.space_group_name_H-M   'P 1'
#
loop_
_entity.id
_entity.type
_entity.pdbx_description
1 polymer ?
#
loop_
_entity_poly.entity_id
_entity_poly.type
_entity_poly.pdbx_seq_one_letter_code
_entity_poly.pdbx_strand_id
1 'polypeptide(L)'
;MTLDARLEAAAQFIRAAVHADIGSDHAALPVALLTSGRVERAVIVEKTEGPLRNARAAVARAGLTDRCEVREGDGLAPLTPGEVESASMTGMGVRTMLGVLARAGDRLPPALVLQPNDDAAPLRAWARAQAYHLRGEALAPGFWTYPVLHLRRAEGPDPAYEGVPGALAERFGPHLLRARDPQLLAVLERQRARLAPLTAHARADVLRHLSDVQSALAWMHT
;
A
#
# COMPACT_ATOMS: atom_id res chain seq x y z
N MET A 1 -12.35 -9.84 15.15
CA MET A 1 -11.01 -9.23 15.18
C MET A 1 -11.17 -7.79 14.75
N THR A 2 -10.71 -6.82 15.53
CA THR A 2 -10.70 -5.41 15.11
C THR A 2 -9.43 -5.18 14.31
N LEU A 3 -9.57 -4.60 13.11
CA LEU A 3 -8.41 -4.21 12.31
C LEU A 3 -7.74 -2.99 12.94
N ASP A 4 -6.42 -2.88 12.81
CA ASP A 4 -5.74 -1.61 13.09
C ASP A 4 -6.06 -0.60 11.98
N ALA A 5 -5.85 0.70 12.24
CA ALA A 5 -6.18 1.76 11.28
C ALA A 5 -5.47 1.59 9.91
N ARG A 6 -4.31 0.93 9.88
CA ARG A 6 -3.52 0.66 8.67
C ARG A 6 -4.16 -0.44 7.83
N LEU A 7 -4.61 -1.53 8.47
CA LEU A 7 -5.37 -2.59 7.80
C LEU A 7 -6.78 -2.13 7.40
N GLU A 8 -7.43 -1.26 8.18
CA GLU A 8 -8.70 -0.62 7.79
C GLU A 8 -8.54 0.23 6.52
N ALA A 9 -7.50 1.05 6.47
CA ALA A 9 -7.18 1.86 5.31
C ALA A 9 -6.84 1.03 4.06
N ALA A 10 -6.25 -0.16 4.22
CA ALA A 10 -6.07 -1.12 3.13
C ALA A 10 -7.40 -1.77 2.72
N ALA A 11 -8.18 -2.26 3.68
CA ALA A 11 -9.43 -2.96 3.45
C ALA A 11 -10.47 -2.12 2.67
N GLN A 12 -10.43 -0.79 2.81
CA GLN A 12 -11.36 0.08 2.08
C GLN A 12 -11.23 -0.04 0.56
N PHE A 13 -10.03 -0.33 0.05
CA PHE A 13 -9.72 -0.43 -1.38
C PHE A 13 -9.90 -1.83 -1.95
N ILE A 14 -10.09 -2.84 -1.10
CA ILE A 14 -10.14 -4.23 -1.53
C ILE A 14 -11.60 -4.64 -1.75
N ARG A 15 -11.94 -4.92 -3.02
CA ARG A 15 -13.18 -5.56 -3.47
C ARG A 15 -12.89 -6.44 -4.69
N ALA A 16 -13.18 -7.72 -4.59
CA ALA A 16 -12.87 -8.72 -5.62
C ALA A 16 -13.61 -10.03 -5.33
N ALA A 17 -13.84 -10.90 -6.32
CA ALA A 17 -14.31 -12.25 -6.04
C ALA A 17 -13.24 -13.05 -5.28
N VAL A 18 -11.99 -13.01 -5.77
CA VAL A 18 -10.85 -13.70 -5.14
C VAL A 18 -9.71 -12.70 -4.87
N HIS A 19 -9.23 -12.69 -3.62
CA HIS A 19 -8.16 -11.80 -3.16
C HIS A 19 -7.00 -12.58 -2.53
N ALA A 20 -5.75 -12.24 -2.87
CA ALA A 20 -4.58 -12.77 -2.20
C ALA A 20 -4.02 -11.78 -1.15
N ASP A 21 -3.78 -12.22 0.08
CA ASP A 21 -3.03 -11.45 1.07
C ASP A 21 -1.65 -12.07 1.30
N ILE A 22 -0.61 -11.32 0.96
CA ILE A 22 0.78 -11.79 0.99
C ILE A 22 1.42 -11.31 2.29
N GLY A 23 1.83 -12.24 3.15
CA GLY A 23 2.45 -11.95 4.46
C GLY A 23 1.48 -11.35 5.48
N SER A 24 0.34 -12.01 5.67
CA SER A 24 -0.76 -11.65 6.58
C SER A 24 -0.44 -11.85 8.07
N ASP A 25 0.43 -12.81 8.40
CA ASP A 25 0.78 -13.35 9.72
C ASP A 25 -0.39 -13.96 10.51
N HIS A 26 -1.42 -13.15 10.78
CA HIS A 26 -2.56 -13.52 11.62
C HIS A 26 -3.90 -13.59 10.88
N ALA A 27 -3.91 -13.51 9.54
CA ALA A 27 -5.12 -13.54 8.71
C ALA A 27 -6.15 -12.44 9.02
N ALA A 28 -5.77 -11.38 9.75
CA ALA A 28 -6.71 -10.37 10.24
C ALA A 28 -7.46 -9.68 9.09
N LEU A 29 -6.72 -9.26 8.05
CA LEU A 29 -7.27 -8.61 6.87
C LEU A 29 -8.16 -9.58 6.05
N PRO A 30 -7.72 -10.78 5.63
CA PRO A 30 -8.54 -11.75 4.93
C PRO A 30 -9.84 -12.10 5.66
N VAL A 31 -9.77 -12.35 6.96
CA VAL A 31 -10.94 -12.65 7.79
C VAL A 31 -11.92 -11.48 7.79
N ALA A 32 -11.44 -10.24 7.95
CA ALA A 32 -12.29 -9.06 7.91
C ALA A 32 -12.94 -8.84 6.52
N LEU A 33 -12.19 -9.06 5.43
CA LEU A 33 -12.71 -8.92 4.06
C LEU A 33 -13.79 -9.96 3.76
N LEU A 34 -13.58 -11.22 4.15
CA LEU A 34 -14.55 -12.31 3.98
C LEU A 34 -15.81 -12.10 4.83
N THR A 35 -15.63 -11.63 6.07
CA THR A 35 -16.74 -11.38 7.01
C THR A 35 -17.60 -10.21 6.56
N SER A 36 -16.99 -9.16 5.99
CA SER A 36 -17.70 -7.99 5.48
C SER A 36 -18.28 -8.15 4.07
N GLY A 37 -18.09 -9.32 3.44
CA GLY A 37 -18.53 -9.57 2.06
C GLY A 37 -17.81 -8.72 1.01
N ARG A 38 -16.64 -8.15 1.35
CA ARG A 38 -15.80 -7.43 0.39
C ARG A 38 -15.12 -8.37 -0.61
N VAL A 39 -14.91 -9.63 -0.18
CA VAL A 39 -14.40 -10.71 -1.03
C VAL A 39 -15.17 -12.00 -0.81
N GLU A 40 -15.28 -12.83 -1.85
CA GLU A 40 -15.96 -14.12 -1.77
C GLU A 40 -15.01 -15.20 -1.25
N ARG A 41 -13.78 -15.21 -1.79
CA ARG A 41 -12.69 -16.11 -1.41
C ARG A 41 -11.39 -15.34 -1.17
N ALA A 42 -10.52 -15.91 -0.34
CA ALA A 42 -9.19 -15.38 -0.09
C ALA A 42 -8.10 -16.46 -0.17
N VAL A 43 -6.90 -16.05 -0.55
CA VAL A 43 -5.69 -16.86 -0.48
C VAL A 43 -4.67 -16.11 0.38
N ILE A 44 -4.18 -16.75 1.43
CA ILE A 44 -3.09 -16.21 2.25
C ILE A 44 -1.81 -16.91 1.80
N VAL A 45 -0.75 -16.13 1.56
CA VAL A 45 0.58 -16.69 1.31
C VAL A 45 1.54 -16.29 2.42
N GLU A 46 2.12 -17.29 3.08
CA GLU A 46 3.14 -17.12 4.11
C GLU A 46 4.43 -17.83 3.76
N LYS A 47 5.56 -17.14 3.91
CA LYS A 47 6.88 -17.73 3.65
C LYS A 47 7.41 -18.56 4.81
N THR A 48 7.01 -18.22 6.03
CA THR A 48 7.61 -18.76 7.25
C THR A 48 6.59 -19.60 8.01
N GLU A 49 7.04 -20.77 8.47
CA GLU A 49 6.23 -21.78 9.14
C GLU A 49 5.46 -21.25 10.38
N GLY A 50 6.03 -20.34 11.16
CA GLY A 50 5.33 -19.72 12.30
C GLY A 50 4.07 -18.95 11.88
N PRO A 51 4.21 -17.86 11.11
CA PRO A 51 3.11 -17.13 10.47
C PRO A 51 2.13 -18.02 9.69
N LEU A 52 2.63 -19.03 8.95
CA LEU A 52 1.79 -19.98 8.23
C LEU A 52 0.81 -20.72 9.17
N ARG A 53 1.31 -21.25 10.30
CA ARG A 53 0.46 -21.89 11.31
C ARG A 53 -0.50 -20.91 11.97
N ASN A 54 -0.04 -19.70 12.26
CA ASN A 54 -0.87 -18.64 12.86
C ASN A 54 -2.06 -18.29 11.97
N ALA A 55 -1.81 -18.09 10.66
CA ALA A 55 -2.84 -17.80 9.68
C ALA A 55 -3.84 -18.96 9.54
N ARG A 56 -3.37 -20.21 9.45
CA ARG A 56 -4.25 -21.40 9.42
C ARG A 56 -5.15 -21.48 10.66
N ALA A 57 -4.58 -21.29 11.85
CA ALA A 57 -5.34 -21.31 13.09
C ALA A 57 -6.36 -20.16 13.17
N ALA A 58 -6.01 -18.97 12.68
CA ALA A 58 -6.92 -17.84 12.63
C ALA A 58 -8.11 -18.08 11.67
N VAL A 59 -7.84 -18.59 10.47
CA VAL A 59 -8.88 -18.96 9.49
C VAL A 59 -9.80 -20.05 10.04
N ALA A 60 -9.24 -21.09 10.66
CA ALA A 60 -10.03 -22.17 11.26
C ALA A 60 -10.91 -21.67 12.41
N ARG A 61 -10.38 -20.84 13.32
CA ARG A 61 -11.17 -20.24 14.41
C ARG A 61 -12.28 -19.32 13.90
N ALA A 62 -12.09 -18.69 12.75
CA ALA A 62 -13.11 -17.85 12.11
C ALA A 62 -14.18 -18.67 11.35
N GLY A 63 -14.01 -19.99 11.21
CA GLY A 63 -14.94 -20.84 10.46
C GLY A 63 -14.93 -20.56 8.95
N LEU A 64 -13.79 -20.12 8.40
CA LEU A 64 -13.66 -19.66 7.01
C LEU A 64 -12.79 -20.59 6.14
N THR A 65 -12.54 -21.83 6.55
CA THR A 65 -11.65 -22.76 5.85
C THR A 65 -12.16 -23.18 4.46
N ASP A 66 -13.46 -23.04 4.20
CA ASP A 66 -14.09 -23.25 2.91
C ASP A 66 -13.88 -22.09 1.93
N ARG A 67 -13.60 -20.88 2.46
CA ARG A 67 -13.47 -19.64 1.68
C ARG A 67 -12.07 -19.03 1.71
N CYS A 68 -11.20 -19.45 2.62
CA CYS A 68 -9.86 -18.93 2.77
C CYS A 68 -8.82 -20.05 2.76
N GLU A 69 -7.96 -20.06 1.76
CA GLU A 69 -6.84 -21.01 1.67
C GLU A 69 -5.57 -20.38 2.24
N VAL A 70 -4.72 -21.18 2.89
CA VAL A 70 -3.42 -20.71 3.42
C VAL A 70 -2.29 -21.55 2.85
N ARG A 71 -1.47 -20.91 2.00
CA ARG A 71 -0.38 -21.53 1.25
C ARG A 71 0.99 -21.09 1.78
N GLU A 72 1.94 -22.01 1.71
CA GLU A 72 3.34 -21.70 1.98
C GLU A 72 4.04 -21.23 0.70
N GLY A 73 4.81 -20.14 0.77
CA GLY A 73 5.70 -19.73 -0.31
C GLY A 73 6.19 -18.28 -0.26
N ASP A 74 7.05 -17.92 -1.20
CA ASP A 74 7.66 -16.58 -1.30
C ASP A 74 6.85 -15.67 -2.23
N GLY A 75 6.19 -14.67 -1.66
CA GLY A 75 5.45 -13.67 -2.43
C GLY A 75 4.29 -14.29 -3.20
N LEU A 76 4.22 -14.03 -4.51
CA LEU A 76 3.18 -14.56 -5.39
C LEU A 76 3.54 -15.94 -5.98
N ALA A 77 4.59 -16.62 -5.52
CA ALA A 77 5.02 -17.93 -6.05
C ALA A 77 3.94 -19.03 -6.03
N PRO A 78 3.13 -19.18 -4.96
CA PRO A 78 2.10 -20.22 -4.89
C PRO A 78 0.82 -19.92 -5.66
N LEU A 79 0.75 -18.78 -6.36
CA LEU A 79 -0.42 -18.38 -7.15
C LEU A 79 -0.25 -18.83 -8.59
N THR A 80 -1.37 -19.14 -9.24
CA THR A 80 -1.44 -19.36 -10.69
C THR A 80 -1.88 -18.08 -11.41
N PRO A 81 -1.42 -17.84 -12.66
CA PRO A 81 -1.84 -16.67 -13.42
C PRO A 81 -3.37 -16.62 -13.58
N GLY A 82 -3.96 -15.46 -13.27
CA GLY A 82 -5.41 -15.26 -13.34
C GLY A 82 -6.21 -15.86 -12.17
N GLU A 83 -5.55 -16.46 -11.18
CA GLU A 83 -6.23 -17.05 -10.02
C GLU A 83 -6.94 -16.03 -9.13
N VAL A 84 -6.31 -14.86 -8.96
CA VAL A 84 -6.79 -13.81 -8.08
C VAL A 84 -6.95 -12.51 -8.85
N GLU A 85 -8.01 -11.76 -8.54
CA GLU A 85 -8.30 -10.48 -9.19
C GLU A 85 -7.55 -9.32 -8.53
N SER A 86 -7.18 -9.51 -7.25
CA SER A 86 -6.45 -8.54 -6.47
C SER A 86 -5.50 -9.18 -5.47
N ALA A 87 -4.43 -8.47 -5.11
CA ALA A 87 -3.57 -8.87 -4.00
C ALA A 87 -3.19 -7.70 -3.09
N SER A 88 -2.98 -7.97 -1.81
CA SER A 88 -2.41 -7.04 -0.84
C SER A 88 -1.04 -7.46 -0.35
N MET A 89 -0.21 -6.45 -0.07
CA MET A 89 1.00 -6.57 0.72
C MET A 89 0.97 -5.42 1.73
N THR A 90 0.86 -5.74 3.02
CA THR A 90 0.81 -4.73 4.09
C THR A 90 1.89 -5.01 5.11
N GLY A 91 2.44 -3.97 5.72
CA GLY A 91 3.41 -4.13 6.81
C GLY A 91 4.82 -4.51 6.36
N MET A 92 5.13 -4.43 5.08
CA MET A 92 6.46 -4.77 4.53
C MET A 92 7.27 -3.52 4.20
N GLY A 93 8.60 -3.62 4.21
CA GLY A 93 9.46 -2.57 3.67
C GLY A 93 9.40 -2.53 2.13
N VAL A 94 9.56 -1.34 1.55
CA VAL A 94 9.43 -1.08 0.11
C VAL A 94 10.33 -1.97 -0.73
N ARG A 95 11.57 -2.23 -0.28
CA ARG A 95 12.51 -3.12 -0.99
C ARG A 95 12.03 -4.57 -1.07
N THR A 96 11.40 -5.05 0.00
CA THR A 96 10.82 -6.40 0.04
C THR A 96 9.66 -6.50 -0.94
N MET A 97 8.76 -5.51 -0.92
CA MET A 97 7.63 -5.45 -1.84
C MET A 97 8.08 -5.41 -3.30
N LEU A 98 9.03 -4.53 -3.64
CA LEU A 98 9.59 -4.46 -5.00
C LEU A 98 10.23 -5.79 -5.44
N GLY A 99 10.91 -6.48 -4.52
CA GLY A 99 11.45 -7.81 -4.79
C GLY A 99 10.36 -8.84 -5.10
N VAL A 100 9.29 -8.87 -4.31
CA VAL A 100 8.13 -9.73 -4.53
C VAL A 100 7.48 -9.44 -5.89
N LEU A 101 7.25 -8.15 -6.19
CA LEU A 101 6.66 -7.69 -7.44
C LEU A 101 7.52 -8.05 -8.66
N ALA A 102 8.85 -7.90 -8.57
CA ALA A 102 9.77 -8.22 -9.65
C ALA A 102 9.81 -9.71 -10.01
N ARG A 103 9.55 -10.60 -9.05
CA ARG A 103 9.54 -12.07 -9.25
C ARG A 103 8.17 -12.63 -9.59
N ALA A 104 7.13 -11.80 -9.59
CA ALA A 104 5.74 -12.25 -9.74
C ALA A 104 5.39 -12.63 -11.19
N GLY A 105 5.95 -11.94 -12.19
CA GLY A 105 5.69 -12.25 -13.60
C GLY A 105 4.20 -12.12 -13.96
N ASP A 106 3.66 -13.13 -14.63
CA ASP A 106 2.25 -13.26 -15.04
C ASP A 106 1.28 -13.53 -13.88
N ARG A 107 1.81 -13.82 -12.68
CA ARG A 107 1.00 -13.98 -11.44
C ARG A 107 0.57 -12.65 -10.83
N LEU A 108 1.05 -11.52 -11.36
CA LEU A 108 0.61 -10.19 -10.92
C LEU A 108 -0.88 -9.94 -11.27
N PRO A 109 -1.76 -9.78 -10.27
CA PRO A 109 -3.18 -9.60 -10.52
C PRO A 109 -3.51 -8.20 -11.09
N PRO A 110 -4.70 -8.02 -11.68
CA PRO A 110 -5.16 -6.73 -12.19
C PRO A 110 -5.19 -5.59 -11.15
N ALA A 111 -5.38 -5.88 -9.86
CA ALA A 111 -5.38 -4.87 -8.80
C ALA A 111 -4.39 -5.20 -7.66
N LEU A 112 -3.75 -4.18 -7.11
CA LEU A 112 -2.83 -4.31 -5.98
C LEU A 112 -3.19 -3.28 -4.91
N VAL A 113 -3.13 -3.70 -3.64
CA VAL A 113 -3.20 -2.79 -2.48
C VAL A 113 -1.91 -2.91 -1.69
N LEU A 114 -1.08 -1.88 -1.77
CA LEU A 114 0.27 -1.89 -1.21
C LEU A 114 0.35 -0.90 -0.04
N GLN A 115 0.79 -1.38 1.11
CA GLN A 115 1.03 -0.54 2.29
C GLN A 115 2.47 -0.77 2.77
N PRO A 116 3.44 0.04 2.30
CA PRO A 116 4.81 -0.02 2.80
C PRO A 116 4.93 0.60 4.19
N ASN A 117 5.90 0.14 4.98
CA ASN A 117 6.24 0.75 6.28
C ASN A 117 7.10 2.01 6.16
N ASP A 118 7.63 2.26 4.97
CA ASP A 118 8.56 3.33 4.62
C ASP A 118 8.04 4.12 3.40
N ASP A 119 8.93 4.84 2.71
CA ASP A 119 8.57 5.73 1.60
C ASP A 119 7.88 4.98 0.45
N ALA A 120 6.71 5.47 0.05
CA ALA A 120 5.90 4.92 -1.04
C ALA A 120 6.36 5.36 -2.43
N ALA A 121 7.24 6.36 -2.55
CA ALA A 121 7.71 6.88 -3.83
C ALA A 121 8.25 5.78 -4.78
N PRO A 122 9.08 4.81 -4.34
CA PRO A 122 9.56 3.77 -5.24
C PRO A 122 8.45 2.83 -5.74
N LEU A 123 7.38 2.61 -4.96
CA LEU A 123 6.23 1.81 -5.41
C LEU A 123 5.39 2.57 -6.44
N ARG A 124 5.25 3.89 -6.28
CA ARG A 124 4.60 4.74 -7.29
C ARG A 124 5.36 4.73 -8.61
N ALA A 125 6.69 4.85 -8.55
CA ALA A 125 7.55 4.76 -9.73
C ALA A 125 7.45 3.39 -10.40
N TRP A 126 7.49 2.31 -9.61
CA TRP A 126 7.29 0.94 -10.10
C TRP A 126 5.92 0.77 -10.78
N ALA A 127 4.83 1.27 -10.17
CA ALA A 127 3.48 1.14 -10.69
C ALA A 127 3.37 1.76 -12.09
N ARG A 128 3.89 2.98 -12.26
CA ARG A 128 3.93 3.68 -13.55
C ARG A 128 4.71 2.90 -14.61
N ALA A 129 5.85 2.31 -14.22
CA ALA A 129 6.68 1.51 -15.13
C ALA A 129 6.03 0.17 -15.53
N GLN A 130 5.06 -0.33 -14.74
CA GLN A 130 4.41 -1.63 -14.93
C GLN A 130 2.95 -1.52 -15.43
N ALA A 131 2.56 -0.36 -15.96
CA ALA A 131 1.19 -0.07 -16.42
C ALA A 131 0.11 -0.28 -15.35
N TYR A 132 0.45 0.04 -14.09
CA TYR A 132 -0.51 0.18 -13.00
C TYR A 132 -0.81 1.66 -12.78
N HIS A 133 -2.07 2.03 -12.95
CA HIS A 133 -2.57 3.35 -12.58
C HIS A 133 -2.87 3.37 -11.08
N LEU A 134 -2.52 4.47 -10.43
CA LEU A 134 -2.86 4.76 -9.05
C LEU A 134 -4.33 5.20 -8.99
N ARG A 135 -5.20 4.35 -8.44
CA ARG A 135 -6.65 4.58 -8.37
C ARG A 135 -7.10 5.19 -7.05
N GLY A 136 -6.27 5.11 -6.02
CA GLY A 136 -6.53 5.74 -4.74
C GLY A 136 -5.31 5.68 -3.85
N GLU A 137 -5.29 6.57 -2.88
CA GLU A 137 -4.29 6.60 -1.82
C GLU A 137 -4.99 6.90 -0.50
N ALA A 138 -4.42 6.40 0.60
CA ALA A 138 -4.79 6.81 1.93
C ALA A 138 -3.56 6.94 2.81
N LEU A 139 -3.69 7.72 3.87
CA LEU A 139 -2.74 7.75 4.98
C LEU A 139 -3.44 7.18 6.22
N ALA A 140 -2.81 6.20 6.85
CA ALA A 140 -3.29 5.63 8.10
C ALA A 140 -2.47 6.18 9.28
N PRO A 141 -3.11 6.60 10.38
CA PRO A 141 -2.42 7.00 11.58
C PRO A 141 -1.81 5.79 12.31
N GLY A 142 -0.68 6.01 12.98
CA GLY A 142 -0.01 5.03 13.83
C GLY A 142 1.23 5.65 14.47
N PHE A 143 2.22 4.84 14.88
CA PHE A 143 3.50 5.38 15.36
C PHE A 143 4.17 6.27 14.30
N TRP A 144 4.05 5.86 13.04
CA TRP A 144 4.27 6.68 11.86
C TRP A 144 2.95 6.83 11.08
N THR A 145 2.93 7.74 10.11
CA THR A 145 1.85 7.79 9.12
C THR A 145 2.17 6.79 8.02
N TYR A 146 1.26 5.84 7.77
CA TYR A 146 1.47 4.75 6.83
C TYR A 146 0.73 5.01 5.52
N PRO A 147 1.42 5.08 4.37
CA PRO A 147 0.78 5.23 3.07
C PRO A 147 0.16 3.91 2.62
N VAL A 148 -1.00 3.99 2.00
CA VAL A 148 -1.69 2.88 1.33
C VAL A 148 -1.93 3.28 -0.12
N LEU A 149 -1.49 2.44 -1.06
CA LEU A 149 -1.66 2.64 -2.49
C LEU A 149 -2.66 1.62 -3.04
N HIS A 150 -3.67 2.09 -3.77
CA HIS A 150 -4.55 1.24 -4.57
C HIS A 150 -4.19 1.38 -6.04
N LEU A 151 -3.70 0.31 -6.63
CA LEU A 151 -3.19 0.25 -7.99
C LEU A 151 -4.06 -0.66 -8.84
N ARG A 152 -4.30 -0.28 -10.10
CA ARG A 152 -4.98 -1.15 -11.08
C ARG A 152 -4.30 -1.09 -12.44
N ARG A 153 -4.17 -2.25 -13.09
CA ARG A 153 -3.68 -2.32 -14.48
C ARG A 153 -4.55 -1.47 -15.38
N ALA A 154 -3.92 -0.64 -16.21
CA ALA A 154 -4.57 0.16 -17.24
C ALA A 154 -3.56 0.65 -18.27
N GLU A 155 -4.02 0.86 -19.49
CA GLU A 155 -3.21 1.34 -20.58
C GLU A 155 -3.11 2.88 -20.58
N GLY A 156 -2.06 3.38 -21.23
CA GLY A 156 -1.86 4.82 -21.41
C GLY A 156 -1.36 5.55 -20.16
N PRO A 157 -1.28 6.89 -20.23
CA PRO A 157 -0.81 7.71 -19.12
C PRO A 157 -1.77 7.60 -17.93
N ASP A 158 -1.21 7.57 -16.72
CA ASP A 158 -2.00 7.52 -15.49
C ASP A 158 -2.60 8.90 -15.19
N PRO A 159 -3.95 9.05 -15.21
CA PRO A 159 -4.61 10.33 -14.97
C PRO A 159 -4.41 10.84 -13.54
N ALA A 160 -3.99 10.00 -12.59
CA ALA A 160 -3.70 10.44 -11.23
C ALA A 160 -2.64 11.54 -11.21
N TYR A 161 -1.67 11.50 -12.13
CA TYR A 161 -0.55 12.44 -12.19
C TYR A 161 -0.84 13.71 -13.01
N GLU A 162 -1.99 13.79 -13.68
CA GLU A 162 -2.34 14.93 -14.52
C GLU A 162 -2.56 16.19 -13.67
N GLY A 163 -1.91 17.30 -14.06
CA GLY A 163 -2.02 18.59 -13.37
C GLY A 163 -1.32 18.68 -12.01
N VAL A 164 -0.65 17.61 -11.54
CA VAL A 164 0.11 17.60 -10.28
C VAL A 164 1.61 17.66 -10.60
N PRO A 165 2.40 18.56 -9.98
CA PRO A 165 3.85 18.59 -10.20
C PRO A 165 4.49 17.23 -9.94
N GLY A 166 5.20 16.69 -10.94
CA GLY A 166 5.64 15.29 -10.94
C GLY A 166 6.47 14.89 -9.71
N ALA A 167 7.43 15.74 -9.30
CA ALA A 167 8.25 15.49 -8.12
C ALA A 167 7.42 15.43 -6.82
N LEU A 168 6.38 16.27 -6.70
CA LEU A 168 5.49 16.27 -5.54
C LEU A 168 4.56 15.06 -5.58
N ALA A 169 4.01 14.73 -6.74
CA ALA A 169 3.15 13.57 -6.93
C ALA A 169 3.89 12.27 -6.56
N GLU A 170 5.13 12.10 -7.02
CA GLU A 170 5.93 10.91 -6.71
C GLU A 170 6.22 10.80 -5.22
N ARG A 171 6.57 11.92 -4.57
CA ARG A 171 6.96 11.94 -3.16
C ARG A 171 5.77 11.85 -2.20
N PHE A 172 4.76 12.67 -2.39
CA PHE A 172 3.66 12.86 -1.43
C PHE A 172 2.36 12.16 -1.83
N GLY A 173 2.25 11.71 -3.08
CA GLY A 173 1.07 11.04 -3.59
C GLY A 173 0.11 12.01 -4.27
N PRO A 174 -0.19 11.85 -5.58
CA PRO A 174 -1.02 12.81 -6.28
C PRO A 174 -2.48 12.82 -5.80
N HIS A 175 -3.02 11.69 -5.33
CA HIS A 175 -4.39 11.67 -4.79
C HIS A 175 -4.46 12.39 -3.45
N LEU A 176 -3.47 12.15 -2.58
CA LEU A 176 -3.39 12.82 -1.28
C LEU A 176 -3.20 14.32 -1.42
N LEU A 177 -2.36 14.76 -2.35
CA LEU A 177 -2.18 16.17 -2.69
C LEU A 177 -3.51 16.75 -3.18
N ARG A 178 -4.10 16.19 -4.24
CA ARG A 178 -5.33 16.71 -4.88
C ARG A 178 -6.51 16.77 -3.91
N ALA A 179 -6.64 15.77 -3.04
CA ALA A 179 -7.68 15.73 -2.02
C ALA A 179 -7.43 16.71 -0.86
N ARG A 180 -6.27 17.37 -0.82
CA ARG A 180 -5.80 18.18 0.31
C ARG A 180 -5.89 17.40 1.61
N ASP A 181 -5.43 16.15 1.58
CA ASP A 181 -5.64 15.19 2.65
C ASP A 181 -5.19 15.76 4.02
N PRO A 182 -6.08 15.78 5.04
CA PRO A 182 -5.76 16.38 6.33
C PRO A 182 -4.57 15.73 7.05
N GLN A 183 -4.37 14.41 6.86
CA GLN A 183 -3.21 13.74 7.45
C GLN A 183 -1.94 14.15 6.71
N LEU A 184 -1.97 14.25 5.39
CA LEU A 184 -0.83 14.74 4.62
C LEU A 184 -0.47 16.17 5.03
N LEU A 185 -1.45 17.07 5.16
CA LEU A 185 -1.22 18.44 5.66
C LEU A 185 -0.53 18.41 7.03
N ALA A 186 -1.05 17.62 7.98
CA ALA A 186 -0.45 17.51 9.31
C ALA A 186 0.98 16.93 9.28
N VAL A 187 1.27 15.98 8.38
CA VAL A 187 2.62 15.45 8.16
C VAL A 187 3.55 16.53 7.62
N LEU A 188 3.15 17.24 6.57
CA LEU A 188 3.96 18.28 5.92
C LEU A 188 4.24 19.44 6.88
N GLU A 189 3.23 19.88 7.64
CA GLU A 189 3.39 20.93 8.65
C GLU A 189 4.39 20.56 9.73
N ARG A 190 4.30 19.33 10.26
CA ARG A 190 5.26 18.80 11.23
C ARG A 190 6.68 18.72 10.63
N GLN A 191 6.81 18.31 9.38
CA GLN A 191 8.10 18.27 8.69
C GLN A 191 8.67 19.68 8.51
N ARG A 192 7.86 20.66 8.09
CA ARG A 192 8.26 22.07 7.96
C ARG A 192 8.76 22.62 9.29
N ALA A 193 8.00 22.44 10.38
CA ALA A 193 8.36 22.92 11.71
C ALA A 193 9.69 22.31 12.22
N ARG A 194 9.94 21.03 11.90
CA ARG A 194 11.19 20.35 12.26
C ARG A 194 12.39 20.81 11.42
N LEU A 195 12.19 21.05 10.13
CA LEU A 195 13.29 21.31 9.18
C LEU A 195 13.67 22.78 9.08
N ALA A 196 12.71 23.71 9.20
CA ALA A 196 12.96 25.14 9.03
C ALA A 196 14.05 25.71 9.97
N PRO A 197 14.12 25.34 11.26
CA PRO A 197 15.16 25.83 12.17
C PRO A 197 16.58 25.33 11.84
N LEU A 198 16.70 24.26 11.05
CA LEU A 198 17.99 23.60 10.78
C LEU A 198 18.74 24.22 9.59
N THR A 199 18.17 25.23 8.93
CA THR A 199 18.62 25.74 7.63
C THR A 199 19.98 26.43 7.63
N ALA A 200 20.39 27.08 8.73
CA ALA A 200 21.63 27.88 8.79
C ALA A 200 22.91 27.08 8.48
N HIS A 201 22.93 25.77 8.77
CA HIS A 201 24.05 24.86 8.48
C HIS A 201 23.57 23.55 7.83
N ALA A 202 22.40 23.58 7.20
CA ALA A 202 21.78 22.41 6.62
C ALA A 202 22.60 21.87 5.43
N ARG A 203 22.74 20.56 5.38
CA ARG A 203 23.19 19.87 4.16
C ARG A 203 22.17 20.10 3.03
N ALA A 204 22.64 19.98 1.78
CA ALA A 204 21.82 20.23 0.59
C ALA A 204 20.57 19.34 0.50
N ASP A 205 20.61 18.12 1.03
CA ASP A 205 19.45 17.22 1.08
C ASP A 205 18.37 17.71 2.05
N VAL A 206 18.74 18.30 3.17
CA VAL A 206 17.80 18.91 4.14
C VAL A 206 17.12 20.13 3.52
N LEU A 207 17.88 20.97 2.81
CA LEU A 207 17.33 22.14 2.09
C LEU A 207 16.36 21.72 0.99
N ARG A 208 16.71 20.69 0.20
CA ARG A 208 15.80 20.13 -0.82
C ARG A 208 14.53 19.55 -0.18
N HIS A 209 14.65 18.82 0.92
CA HIS A 209 13.48 18.30 1.64
C HIS A 209 12.55 19.43 2.06
N LEU A 210 13.10 20.47 2.71
CA LEU A 210 12.29 21.61 3.13
C LEU A 210 11.59 22.29 1.94
N SER A 211 12.31 22.50 0.84
CA SER A 211 11.77 23.07 -0.40
C SER A 211 10.60 22.25 -0.94
N ASP A 212 10.72 20.92 -1.00
CA ASP A 212 9.67 20.04 -1.48
C ASP A 212 8.43 20.10 -0.57
N VAL A 213 8.64 20.12 0.75
CA VAL A 213 7.55 20.25 1.73
C VAL A 213 6.82 21.59 1.59
N GLN A 214 7.56 22.69 1.45
CA GLN A 214 6.98 24.02 1.24
C GLN A 214 6.22 24.10 -0.08
N SER A 215 6.75 23.50 -1.15
CA SER A 215 6.10 23.44 -2.45
C SER A 215 4.81 22.63 -2.42
N ALA A 216 4.80 21.49 -1.71
CA ALA A 216 3.60 20.70 -1.50
C ALA A 216 2.53 21.45 -0.71
N LEU A 217 2.90 22.13 0.39
CA LEU A 217 1.97 22.96 1.16
C LEU A 217 1.40 24.09 0.32
N ALA A 218 2.24 24.81 -0.44
CA ALA A 218 1.78 25.88 -1.33
C ALA A 218 0.78 25.35 -2.37
N TRP A 219 1.09 24.22 -3.01
CA TRP A 219 0.20 23.60 -3.99
C TRP A 219 -1.13 23.14 -3.37
N MET A 220 -1.13 22.65 -2.13
CA MET A 220 -2.37 22.25 -1.44
C MET A 220 -3.23 23.45 -1.01
N HIS A 221 -2.70 24.68 -1.00
CA HIS A 221 -3.43 25.89 -0.64
C HIS A 221 -3.95 26.70 -1.84
N THR A 222 -3.49 26.40 -3.06
CA THR A 222 -4.06 26.94 -4.31
C THR A 222 -5.30 26.17 -4.69
#